data_AF-A0A1F2QJG6-F1
#
_entry.id   AF-A0A1F2QJG6-F1
#
_cell.length_a   1.000
_cell.length_b   1.000
_cell.length_c   1.000
_cell.angle_alpha   90.00
_cell.angle_beta   90.00
_cell.angle_gamma   90.00
#
_symmetry.space_group_name_H-M   'P 1'
#
loop_
_entity.id
_entity.type
_entity.pdbx_description
1 polymer ?
#
loop_
_entity_poly.entity_id
_entity_poly.type
_entity_poly.pdbx_seq_one_letter_code
_entity_poly.pdbx_strand_id
1 'polypeptide(L)'
;MALCAGSGCTASGAPEVLAALRESLERAGLEGAVELKSTGCHGFCEKGPVMLTWPEGTFYNQVAARDAKEIVASVSNGRRPVERLLYRDPTSGERVQREEDVPFYRFQQRVLFGNNGRIDPKNIDDYLGVGGYAALGKALTGSTPEQVVDWVKRAGLRGRGGAGFPTGKKWEVMRAQPATPKYLICNADEGDPGAFMDRSLLEGNPHSVIEGMIIGAFALGAREGYIYVRAEYPLAVEHFRVALAQAEECGLLGESILGSGLDFRIRLVQGAGAFVCGEETALIASIEGHVGEPLPRPPFPAQKGLWGKPTVINNVKTWASVPVIVNRGPEWYAAIGTTGSKGTMVFSLVGKINNTGLVEVPMGITLREMIYKIGGGIPNGRALKAVQIGGPSGGCIPASLIDLPIDYEALTEAGSMMGSGGMVVMDETNCMVDVARYFMEFLEEESCGKCFPCRKGTQRMREILTRISQGQGAEDDLKLLEDLGWMVRETSLCGLGQTAPNPVLTTLRYFRDEYLAHVRERRCPAKVCKQLITYSIEPTLCDGCHACVHVCTTEAILGEKKAAHTIDAAKCIKCGACLEVCQPKAVLVT
;
A
#
# COMPACT_ATOMS: atom_id res chain seq x y z
N MET A 1 -23.98 1.11 -14.42
CA MET A 1 -22.64 1.67 -14.74
C MET A 1 -21.93 1.94 -13.43
N ALA A 2 -20.65 1.61 -13.31
CA ALA A 2 -19.87 1.80 -12.09
C ALA A 2 -18.54 2.49 -12.44
N LEU A 3 -18.34 3.71 -11.97
CA LEU A 3 -17.06 4.41 -12.10
C LEU A 3 -16.27 4.29 -10.80
N CYS A 4 -14.99 4.00 -10.89
CA CYS A 4 -14.09 4.03 -9.74
C CYS A 4 -13.88 5.49 -9.28
N ALA A 5 -14.26 5.79 -8.05
CA ALA A 5 -14.15 7.10 -7.41
C ALA A 5 -13.29 7.08 -6.13
N GLY A 6 -12.45 6.04 -5.97
CA GLY A 6 -11.42 6.03 -4.94
C GLY A 6 -10.37 7.13 -5.17
N SER A 7 -9.61 7.47 -4.12
CA SER A 7 -8.68 8.60 -4.10
C SER A 7 -7.80 8.75 -5.36
N GLY A 8 -7.23 7.65 -5.89
CA GLY A 8 -6.37 7.69 -7.09
C GLY A 8 -7.12 8.06 -8.39
N CYS A 9 -8.33 7.55 -8.59
CA CYS A 9 -9.15 7.92 -9.74
C CYS A 9 -9.75 9.32 -9.58
N THR A 10 -10.07 9.72 -8.35
CA THR A 10 -10.48 11.10 -8.03
C THR A 10 -9.41 12.10 -8.43
N ALA A 11 -8.15 11.82 -8.08
CA ALA A 11 -7.00 12.64 -8.51
C ALA A 11 -6.78 12.63 -10.03
N SER A 12 -7.31 11.63 -10.75
CA SER A 12 -7.18 11.47 -12.21
C SER A 12 -8.39 12.02 -12.99
N GLY A 13 -9.33 12.71 -12.33
CA GLY A 13 -10.47 13.36 -12.98
C GLY A 13 -11.80 12.57 -12.96
N ALA A 14 -11.96 11.60 -12.05
CA ALA A 14 -13.22 10.86 -11.90
C ALA A 14 -14.45 11.74 -11.57
N PRO A 15 -14.37 12.81 -10.75
CA PRO A 15 -15.53 13.67 -10.47
C PRO A 15 -16.12 14.33 -11.72
N GLU A 16 -15.25 14.79 -12.62
CA GLU A 16 -15.64 15.40 -13.90
C GLU A 16 -16.30 14.36 -14.81
N VAL A 17 -15.78 13.13 -14.81
CA VAL A 17 -16.37 12.00 -15.55
C VAL A 17 -17.75 11.66 -14.99
N LEU A 18 -17.94 11.58 -13.67
CA LEU A 18 -19.24 11.34 -13.04
C LEU A 18 -20.26 12.41 -13.43
N ALA A 19 -19.87 13.69 -13.36
CA ALA A 19 -20.74 14.79 -13.73
C ALA A 19 -21.17 14.71 -15.20
N ALA A 20 -20.22 14.46 -16.12
CA ALA A 20 -20.49 14.33 -17.54
C ALA A 20 -21.35 13.09 -17.88
N LEU A 21 -21.15 11.97 -17.17
CA LEU A 21 -21.96 10.76 -17.33
C LEU A 21 -23.39 10.99 -16.86
N ARG A 22 -23.59 11.64 -15.70
CA ARG A 22 -24.92 12.03 -15.23
C ARG A 22 -25.62 12.88 -16.28
N GLU A 23 -25.06 14.03 -16.66
CA GLU A 23 -25.65 14.92 -17.66
C GLU A 23 -25.97 14.20 -18.98
N SER A 24 -25.11 13.26 -19.41
CA SER A 24 -25.35 12.48 -20.63
C SER A 24 -26.49 11.48 -20.49
N LEU A 25 -26.67 10.86 -19.32
CA LEU A 25 -27.81 10.00 -19.01
C LEU A 25 -29.12 10.79 -18.96
N GLU A 26 -29.09 11.99 -18.38
CA GLU A 26 -30.27 12.89 -18.32
C GLU A 26 -30.72 13.29 -19.72
N ARG A 27 -29.77 13.77 -20.55
CA ARG A 27 -30.05 14.15 -21.95
C ARG A 27 -30.55 12.98 -22.81
N ALA A 28 -30.15 11.75 -22.49
CA ALA A 28 -30.60 10.55 -23.19
C ALA A 28 -31.93 10.01 -22.64
N GLY A 29 -32.47 10.55 -21.54
CA GLY A 29 -33.68 10.06 -20.89
C GLY A 29 -33.50 8.69 -20.22
N LEU A 30 -32.30 8.38 -19.73
CA LEU A 30 -31.92 7.04 -19.22
C LEU A 30 -31.75 6.97 -17.70
N GLU A 31 -31.98 8.06 -16.95
CA GLU A 31 -31.77 8.12 -15.49
C GLU A 31 -32.48 7.01 -14.70
N GLY A 32 -33.66 6.57 -15.15
CA GLY A 32 -34.42 5.48 -14.51
C GLY A 32 -34.13 4.09 -15.05
N ALA A 33 -33.43 3.98 -16.18
CA ALA A 33 -33.12 2.71 -16.84
C ALA A 33 -31.67 2.26 -16.60
N VAL A 34 -30.76 3.22 -16.36
CA VAL A 34 -29.33 2.98 -16.16
C VAL A 34 -28.90 3.63 -14.85
N GLU A 35 -28.61 2.79 -13.86
CA GLU A 35 -28.03 3.24 -12.61
C GLU A 35 -26.54 3.58 -12.79
N LEU A 36 -26.11 4.74 -12.31
CA LEU A 36 -24.69 5.15 -12.28
C LEU A 36 -24.18 5.19 -10.83
N LYS A 37 -23.25 4.30 -10.51
CA LYS A 37 -22.63 4.18 -9.19
C LYS A 37 -21.26 4.81 -9.13
N SER A 38 -21.00 5.52 -8.03
CA SER A 38 -19.69 6.03 -7.66
C SER A 38 -19.02 5.02 -6.72
N THR A 39 -18.30 4.07 -7.29
CA THR A 39 -17.80 2.90 -6.56
C THR A 39 -16.39 3.09 -5.96
N GLY A 40 -15.99 2.16 -5.09
CA GLY A 40 -14.65 2.13 -4.50
C GLY A 40 -13.51 1.89 -5.49
N CYS A 41 -12.28 1.78 -4.97
CA CYS A 41 -11.10 1.48 -5.79
C CYS A 41 -11.21 0.11 -6.50
N HIS A 42 -11.02 0.09 -7.83
CA HIS A 42 -10.97 -1.14 -8.63
C HIS A 42 -9.55 -1.72 -8.73
N GLY A 43 -8.54 -1.06 -8.18
CA GLY A 43 -7.16 -1.55 -8.10
C GLY A 43 -6.23 -1.14 -9.23
N PHE A 44 -6.68 -0.99 -10.49
CA PHE A 44 -5.77 -0.69 -11.62
C PHE A 44 -5.50 0.81 -11.78
N CYS A 45 -4.76 1.40 -10.83
CA CYS A 45 -4.52 2.84 -10.72
C CYS A 45 -3.83 3.44 -11.94
N GLU A 46 -2.87 2.75 -12.56
CA GLU A 46 -2.16 3.21 -13.77
C GLU A 46 -3.10 3.52 -14.95
N LYS A 47 -4.26 2.86 -14.97
CA LYS A 47 -5.26 2.96 -16.03
C LYS A 47 -6.49 3.78 -15.60
N GLY A 48 -6.41 4.48 -14.47
CA GLY A 48 -7.47 5.34 -13.95
C GLY A 48 -7.74 6.60 -14.82
N PRO A 49 -8.95 7.18 -14.75
CA PRO A 49 -10.17 6.61 -14.17
C PRO A 49 -10.64 5.36 -14.93
N VAL A 50 -11.03 4.32 -14.18
CA VAL A 50 -11.56 3.05 -14.74
C VAL A 50 -13.04 2.91 -14.44
N MET A 51 -13.77 2.19 -15.32
CA MET A 51 -15.19 1.95 -15.14
C MET A 51 -15.62 0.57 -15.63
N LEU A 52 -16.73 0.09 -15.08
CA LEU A 52 -17.43 -1.12 -15.50
C LEU A 52 -18.84 -0.79 -15.97
N THR A 53 -19.29 -1.47 -17.02
CA THR A 53 -20.70 -1.45 -17.46
C THR A 53 -21.27 -2.86 -17.46
N TRP A 54 -22.52 -2.97 -17.00
CA TRP A 54 -23.24 -4.23 -16.82
C TRP A 54 -24.47 -4.23 -17.73
N PRO A 55 -24.93 -5.41 -18.21
CA PRO A 55 -24.53 -6.76 -17.79
C PRO A 55 -23.30 -7.35 -18.50
N GLU A 56 -22.77 -6.73 -19.55
CA GLU A 56 -21.68 -7.31 -20.36
C GLU A 56 -20.34 -7.42 -19.60
N GLY A 57 -20.19 -6.66 -18.50
CA GLY A 57 -18.94 -6.61 -17.73
C GLY A 57 -17.83 -5.88 -18.47
N THR A 58 -18.19 -4.92 -19.34
CA THR A 58 -17.22 -4.18 -20.15
C THR A 58 -16.40 -3.24 -19.28
N PHE A 59 -15.07 -3.40 -19.34
CA PHE A 59 -14.07 -2.60 -18.67
C PHE A 59 -13.56 -1.49 -19.59
N TYR A 60 -13.74 -0.24 -19.17
CA TYR A 60 -13.12 0.91 -19.80
C TYR A 60 -12.02 1.48 -18.92
N ASN A 61 -10.93 1.90 -19.54
CA ASN A 61 -9.80 2.55 -18.88
C ASN A 61 -9.56 3.97 -19.41
N GLN A 62 -8.86 4.77 -18.61
CA GLN A 62 -8.47 6.15 -18.91
C GLN A 62 -9.66 6.99 -19.40
N VAL A 63 -10.81 6.79 -18.77
CA VAL A 63 -12.06 7.46 -19.14
C VAL A 63 -11.96 8.94 -18.78
N ALA A 64 -12.27 9.81 -19.75
CA ALA A 64 -12.31 11.25 -19.56
C ALA A 64 -13.74 11.78 -19.75
N ALA A 65 -14.02 12.98 -19.23
CA ALA A 65 -15.37 13.58 -19.29
C ALA A 65 -15.92 13.68 -20.73
N ARG A 66 -15.06 13.89 -21.72
CA ARG A 66 -15.43 13.92 -23.15
C ARG A 66 -15.99 12.60 -23.68
N ASP A 67 -15.69 11.49 -23.02
CA ASP A 67 -16.09 10.14 -23.44
C ASP A 67 -17.52 9.78 -23.00
N ALA A 68 -18.09 10.54 -22.05
CA ALA A 68 -19.36 10.24 -21.40
C ALA A 68 -20.52 10.00 -22.37
N LYS A 69 -20.66 10.87 -23.39
CA LYS A 69 -21.73 10.75 -24.39
C LYS A 69 -21.63 9.44 -25.18
N GLU A 70 -20.42 9.06 -25.58
CA GLU A 70 -20.17 7.84 -26.36
C GLU A 70 -20.43 6.59 -25.51
N ILE A 71 -20.04 6.61 -24.24
CA ILE A 71 -20.28 5.50 -23.30
C ILE A 71 -21.78 5.35 -23.02
N VAL A 72 -22.51 6.44 -22.78
CA VAL A 72 -23.97 6.38 -22.56
C VAL A 72 -24.68 5.84 -23.81
N ALA A 73 -24.28 6.29 -25.01
CA ALA A 73 -24.80 5.76 -26.26
C ALA A 73 -24.47 4.27 -26.45
N SER A 74 -23.29 3.82 -26.01
CA SER A 74 -22.89 2.41 -26.03
C SER A 74 -23.85 1.56 -25.20
N VAL A 75 -24.22 2.00 -23.99
CA VAL A 75 -25.12 1.25 -23.10
C VAL A 75 -26.56 1.18 -23.64
N SER A 76 -27.02 2.19 -24.38
CA SER A 76 -28.40 2.24 -24.92
C SER A 76 -28.55 1.65 -26.32
N ASN A 77 -27.56 1.76 -27.21
CA ASN A 77 -27.64 1.33 -28.60
C ASN A 77 -27.04 -0.07 -28.83
N GLY A 78 -27.74 -1.09 -28.35
CA GLY A 78 -27.35 -2.48 -28.59
C GLY A 78 -26.09 -2.94 -27.86
N ARG A 79 -25.65 -2.18 -26.84
CA ARG A 79 -24.59 -2.55 -25.87
C ARG A 79 -23.24 -2.87 -26.51
N ARG A 80 -22.95 -2.22 -27.64
CA ARG A 80 -21.66 -2.36 -28.32
C ARG A 80 -20.60 -1.54 -27.58
N PRO A 81 -19.44 -2.13 -27.23
CA PRO A 81 -18.44 -1.43 -26.44
C PRO A 81 -17.78 -0.29 -27.23
N VAL A 82 -17.36 0.76 -26.52
CA VAL A 82 -16.51 1.81 -27.07
C VAL A 82 -15.09 1.28 -27.24
N GLU A 83 -14.78 0.73 -28.42
CA GLU A 83 -13.55 -0.06 -28.63
C GLU A 83 -12.24 0.68 -28.31
N ARG A 84 -12.20 2.00 -28.53
CA ARG A 84 -11.00 2.82 -28.24
C ARG A 84 -10.68 2.94 -26.75
N LEU A 85 -11.67 2.71 -25.88
CA LEU A 85 -11.54 2.77 -24.42
C LEU A 85 -11.31 1.40 -23.78
N LEU A 86 -11.37 0.33 -24.57
CA LEU A 86 -11.04 -1.02 -24.09
C LEU A 86 -9.56 -1.13 -23.75
N TYR A 87 -9.24 -2.04 -22.83
CA TYR A 87 -7.84 -2.32 -22.52
C TYR A 87 -7.16 -2.92 -23.74
N ARG A 88 -6.03 -2.34 -24.15
CA ARG A 88 -5.19 -2.89 -25.20
C ARG A 88 -3.98 -3.55 -24.56
N ASP A 89 -3.86 -4.86 -24.72
CA ASP A 89 -2.70 -5.59 -24.22
C ASP A 89 -1.45 -5.07 -24.95
N PRO A 90 -0.43 -4.57 -24.22
CA PRO A 90 0.78 -4.03 -24.84
C PRO A 90 1.62 -5.10 -25.54
N THR A 91 1.44 -6.38 -25.21
CA THR A 91 2.17 -7.53 -25.73
C THR A 91 1.50 -8.10 -26.98
N SER A 92 0.20 -8.42 -26.90
CA SER A 92 -0.53 -9.00 -28.05
C SER A 92 -1.12 -7.95 -28.98
N GLY A 93 -1.32 -6.73 -28.50
CA GLY A 93 -2.00 -5.66 -29.23
C GLY A 93 -3.53 -5.80 -29.29
N GLU A 94 -4.07 -6.88 -28.73
CA GLU A 94 -5.50 -7.20 -28.72
C GLU A 94 -6.28 -6.30 -27.74
N ARG A 95 -7.54 -6.04 -28.08
CA ARG A 95 -8.47 -5.33 -27.21
C ARG A 95 -9.22 -6.32 -26.33
N VAL A 96 -9.21 -6.07 -25.03
CA VAL A 96 -9.87 -6.88 -24.02
C VAL A 96 -11.09 -6.14 -23.52
N GLN A 97 -12.26 -6.76 -23.66
CA GLN A 97 -13.53 -6.17 -23.25
C GLN A 97 -13.82 -6.37 -21.76
N ARG A 98 -13.61 -7.58 -21.24
CA ARG A 98 -14.05 -7.93 -19.88
C ARG A 98 -12.94 -7.73 -18.87
N GLU A 99 -13.30 -7.26 -17.67
CA GLU A 99 -12.34 -7.02 -16.58
C GLU A 99 -11.50 -8.27 -16.26
N GLU A 100 -12.15 -9.44 -16.16
CA GLU A 100 -11.50 -10.70 -15.78
C GLU A 100 -10.47 -11.21 -16.80
N ASP A 101 -10.53 -10.74 -18.04
CA ASP A 101 -9.61 -11.12 -19.10
C ASP A 101 -8.37 -10.21 -19.14
N VAL A 102 -8.43 -9.03 -18.51
CA VAL A 102 -7.29 -8.11 -18.42
C VAL A 102 -6.21 -8.76 -17.56
N PRO A 103 -4.95 -8.90 -18.04
CA PRO A 103 -3.88 -9.59 -17.31
C PRO A 103 -3.70 -9.12 -15.86
N PHE A 104 -3.85 -7.81 -15.62
CA PHE A 104 -3.78 -7.24 -14.28
C PHE A 104 -4.78 -7.88 -13.31
N TYR A 105 -6.01 -8.18 -13.75
CA TYR A 105 -7.07 -8.76 -12.92
C TYR A 105 -7.09 -10.29 -12.97
N ARG A 106 -6.83 -10.87 -14.15
CA ARG A 106 -6.94 -12.31 -14.42
C ARG A 106 -6.13 -13.19 -13.46
N PHE A 107 -4.95 -12.72 -13.06
CA PHE A 107 -4.04 -13.48 -12.19
C PHE A 107 -4.23 -13.17 -10.70
N GLN A 108 -5.25 -12.41 -10.34
CA GLN A 108 -5.59 -12.09 -8.95
C GLN A 108 -6.66 -13.03 -8.40
N GLN A 109 -6.67 -13.20 -7.08
CA GLN A 109 -7.77 -13.83 -6.35
C GLN A 109 -8.39 -12.79 -5.41
N ARG A 110 -9.31 -11.98 -5.93
CA ARG A 110 -9.88 -10.80 -5.25
C ARG A 110 -11.00 -11.18 -4.27
N VAL A 111 -10.62 -11.69 -3.09
CA VAL A 111 -11.55 -12.12 -2.03
C VAL A 111 -12.08 -10.93 -1.23
N LEU A 112 -11.23 -9.99 -0.83
CA LEU A 112 -11.61 -8.81 -0.04
C LEU A 112 -12.01 -7.64 -0.95
N PHE A 113 -11.27 -7.43 -2.04
CA PHE A 113 -11.40 -6.27 -2.92
C PHE A 113 -12.33 -6.47 -4.12
N GLY A 114 -12.80 -7.71 -4.34
CA GLY A 114 -13.55 -8.06 -5.55
C GLY A 114 -14.87 -7.28 -5.69
N ASN A 115 -15.55 -7.02 -4.58
CA ASN A 115 -16.86 -6.37 -4.61
C ASN A 115 -16.81 -4.83 -4.66
N ASN A 116 -15.65 -4.19 -4.47
CA ASN A 116 -15.55 -2.73 -4.44
C ASN A 116 -16.07 -2.07 -5.72
N GLY A 117 -15.93 -2.72 -6.88
CA GLY A 117 -16.44 -2.20 -8.15
C GLY A 117 -17.94 -2.35 -8.37
N ARG A 118 -18.66 -2.94 -7.40
CA ARG A 118 -20.11 -3.15 -7.42
C ARG A 118 -20.85 -2.34 -6.36
N ILE A 119 -20.12 -1.79 -5.40
CA ILE A 119 -20.67 -1.12 -4.22
C ILE A 119 -20.44 0.38 -4.32
N ASP A 120 -21.51 1.17 -4.24
CA ASP A 120 -21.40 2.55 -3.78
C ASP A 120 -21.16 2.55 -2.25
N PRO A 121 -20.01 3.04 -1.77
CA PRO A 121 -19.65 2.98 -0.35
C PRO A 121 -20.57 3.79 0.56
N LYS A 122 -21.46 4.62 0.00
CA LYS A 122 -22.47 5.40 0.74
C LYS A 122 -23.87 4.79 0.65
N ASN A 123 -24.01 3.59 0.10
CA ASN A 123 -25.28 2.88 0.03
C ASN A 123 -25.17 1.47 0.64
N ILE A 124 -25.81 1.27 1.79
CA ILE A 124 -25.83 -0.03 2.48
C ILE A 124 -26.53 -1.13 1.66
N ASP A 125 -27.52 -0.79 0.83
CA ASP A 125 -28.26 -1.77 0.02
C ASP A 125 -27.36 -2.48 -0.99
N ASP A 126 -26.33 -1.78 -1.48
CA ASP A 126 -25.34 -2.38 -2.37
C ASP A 126 -24.51 -3.46 -1.67
N TYR A 127 -24.14 -3.22 -0.40
CA TYR A 127 -23.43 -4.20 0.39
C TYR A 127 -24.32 -5.41 0.70
N LEU A 128 -25.59 -5.17 1.07
CA LEU A 128 -26.58 -6.25 1.25
C LEU A 128 -26.78 -7.05 -0.04
N GLY A 129 -26.88 -6.37 -1.19
CA GLY A 129 -27.08 -6.99 -2.51
C GLY A 129 -25.96 -7.93 -2.96
N VAL A 130 -24.73 -7.74 -2.45
CA VAL A 130 -23.61 -8.68 -2.68
C VAL A 130 -23.46 -9.73 -1.58
N GLY A 131 -24.43 -9.84 -0.67
CA GLY A 131 -24.45 -10.80 0.44
C GLY A 131 -23.82 -10.30 1.74
N GLY A 132 -23.63 -8.99 1.87
CA GLY A 132 -23.17 -8.35 3.11
C GLY A 132 -24.13 -8.60 4.29
N TYR A 133 -23.59 -8.65 5.50
CA TYR A 133 -24.31 -8.98 6.74
C TYR A 133 -24.88 -10.40 6.83
N ALA A 134 -24.77 -11.23 5.79
CA ALA A 134 -25.14 -12.64 5.85
C ALA A 134 -24.26 -13.43 6.84
N ALA A 135 -22.97 -13.06 6.97
CA ALA A 135 -22.09 -13.71 7.94
C ALA A 135 -22.47 -13.32 9.37
N LEU A 136 -22.87 -12.06 9.59
CA LEU A 136 -23.41 -11.65 10.88
C LEU A 136 -24.66 -12.47 11.24
N GLY A 137 -25.62 -12.61 10.33
CA GLY A 137 -26.81 -13.42 10.55
C GLY A 137 -26.48 -14.87 10.89
N LYS A 138 -25.54 -15.49 10.15
CA LYS A 138 -25.04 -16.85 10.41
C LYS A 138 -24.37 -16.98 11.77
N ALA A 139 -23.55 -16.00 12.16
CA ALA A 139 -22.84 -16.01 13.44
C ALA A 139 -23.83 -15.93 14.62
N LEU A 140 -24.78 -14.99 14.57
CA LEU A 140 -25.71 -14.74 15.69
C LEU A 140 -26.76 -15.85 15.87
N THR A 141 -27.24 -16.46 14.79
CA THR A 141 -28.36 -17.41 14.85
C THR A 141 -27.92 -18.88 14.89
N GLY A 142 -26.74 -19.19 14.34
CA GLY A 142 -26.31 -20.56 14.07
C GLY A 142 -24.99 -20.97 14.72
N SER A 143 -24.40 -20.13 15.59
CA SER A 143 -23.12 -20.45 16.22
C SER A 143 -22.99 -19.90 17.63
N THR A 144 -22.05 -20.44 18.39
CA THR A 144 -21.63 -19.89 19.68
C THR A 144 -20.42 -18.97 19.51
N PRO A 145 -20.17 -18.03 20.43
CA PRO A 145 -18.96 -17.18 20.40
C PRO A 145 -17.66 -17.98 20.28
N GLU A 146 -17.58 -19.14 20.93
CA GLU A 146 -16.44 -20.06 20.90
C GLU A 146 -16.19 -20.62 19.51
N GLN A 147 -17.27 -20.98 18.79
CA GLN A 147 -17.19 -21.52 17.44
C GLN A 147 -16.65 -20.47 16.46
N VAL A 148 -17.03 -19.19 16.63
CA VAL A 148 -16.50 -18.11 15.79
C VAL A 148 -14.99 -17.93 16.02
N VAL A 149 -14.53 -17.98 17.27
CA VAL A 149 -13.08 -17.95 17.58
C VAL A 149 -12.36 -19.16 16.96
N ASP A 150 -12.95 -20.35 17.05
CA ASP A 150 -12.41 -21.58 16.43
C ASP A 150 -12.32 -21.46 14.90
N TRP A 151 -13.34 -20.90 14.24
CA TRP A 151 -13.30 -20.66 12.80
C TRP A 151 -12.15 -19.74 12.41
N VAL A 152 -11.98 -18.59 13.08
CA VAL A 152 -10.87 -17.68 12.79
C VAL A 152 -9.51 -18.34 13.04
N LYS A 153 -9.40 -19.20 14.06
CA LYS A 153 -8.20 -19.97 14.36
C LYS A 153 -7.90 -21.04 13.30
N ARG A 154 -8.87 -21.85 12.92
CA ARG A 154 -8.73 -22.92 11.90
C ARG A 154 -8.53 -22.39 10.49
N ALA A 155 -9.07 -21.21 10.19
CA ALA A 155 -8.77 -20.50 8.97
C ALA A 155 -7.27 -20.14 8.88
N GLY A 156 -6.55 -20.11 9.99
CA GLY A 156 -5.13 -19.73 10.02
C GLY A 156 -4.93 -18.25 9.71
N LEU A 157 -5.93 -17.40 9.99
CA LEU A 157 -5.85 -15.97 9.74
C LEU A 157 -4.72 -15.36 10.58
N ARG A 158 -3.76 -14.73 9.89
CA ARG A 158 -2.69 -13.94 10.50
C ARG A 158 -3.01 -12.45 10.37
N GLY A 159 -2.56 -11.66 11.34
CA GLY A 159 -2.76 -10.22 11.34
C GLY A 159 -2.15 -9.55 10.10
N ARG A 160 -2.98 -8.83 9.34
CA ARG A 160 -2.64 -8.22 8.04
C ARG A 160 -2.02 -6.82 8.13
N GLY A 161 -1.65 -6.38 9.34
CA GLY A 161 -0.97 -5.11 9.59
C GLY A 161 0.56 -5.19 9.66
N GLY A 162 1.17 -6.33 9.31
CA GLY A 162 2.63 -6.48 9.29
C GLY A 162 3.17 -7.69 10.03
N ALA A 163 3.00 -7.73 11.36
CA ALA A 163 3.64 -8.74 12.21
C ALA A 163 3.16 -10.18 11.97
N GLY A 164 2.00 -10.38 11.33
CA GLY A 164 1.50 -11.72 11.03
C GLY A 164 1.15 -12.55 12.26
N PHE A 165 0.82 -11.96 13.41
CA PHE A 165 0.44 -12.72 14.59
C PHE A 165 -0.88 -13.49 14.36
N PRO A 166 -1.02 -14.76 14.80
CA PRO A 166 -2.26 -15.53 14.63
C PRO A 166 -3.47 -14.86 15.29
N THR A 167 -4.45 -14.46 14.49
CA THR A 167 -5.62 -13.70 14.96
C THR A 167 -6.47 -14.50 15.93
N GLY A 168 -6.73 -15.79 15.63
CA GLY A 168 -7.48 -16.68 16.52
C GLY A 168 -6.84 -16.81 17.92
N LYS A 169 -5.50 -16.90 18.00
CA LYS A 169 -4.78 -16.92 19.28
C LYS A 169 -4.93 -15.59 20.04
N LYS A 170 -4.87 -14.45 19.34
CA LYS A 170 -5.08 -13.13 19.94
C LYS A 170 -6.49 -13.03 20.55
N TRP A 171 -7.49 -13.56 19.84
CA TRP A 171 -8.88 -13.63 20.27
C TRP A 171 -9.07 -14.55 21.49
N GLU A 172 -8.45 -15.73 21.50
CA GLU A 172 -8.45 -16.64 22.66
C GLU A 172 -7.92 -15.96 23.93
N VAL A 173 -6.80 -15.23 23.83
CA VAL A 173 -6.21 -14.54 25.00
C VAL A 173 -7.17 -13.52 25.60
N MET A 174 -7.80 -12.69 24.77
CA MET A 174 -8.77 -11.67 25.24
C MET A 174 -10.04 -12.32 25.79
N ARG A 175 -10.54 -13.35 25.13
CA ARG A 175 -11.73 -14.07 25.57
C ARG A 175 -11.54 -14.71 26.94
N ALA A 176 -10.35 -15.26 27.20
CA ALA A 176 -9.99 -15.83 28.49
C ALA A 176 -9.89 -14.81 29.65
N GLN A 177 -9.86 -13.50 29.36
CA GLN A 177 -9.81 -12.48 30.42
C GLN A 177 -11.19 -12.32 31.09
N PRO A 178 -11.26 -12.34 32.43
CA PRO A 178 -12.50 -12.14 33.18
C PRO A 178 -12.92 -10.66 33.25
N ALA A 179 -11.98 -9.74 33.01
CA ALA A 179 -12.23 -8.32 33.13
C ALA A 179 -13.20 -7.81 32.05
N THR A 180 -14.14 -6.98 32.49
CA THR A 180 -15.08 -6.23 31.67
C THR A 180 -14.97 -4.71 31.99
N PRO A 181 -15.41 -3.82 31.08
CA PRO A 181 -15.77 -4.08 29.69
C PRO A 181 -14.58 -4.57 28.85
N LYS A 182 -14.88 -5.06 27.65
CA LYS A 182 -13.93 -5.53 26.63
C LYS A 182 -14.03 -4.64 25.40
N TYR A 183 -12.89 -4.32 24.78
CA TYR A 183 -12.82 -3.37 23.67
C TYR A 183 -12.25 -3.98 22.39
N LEU A 184 -12.79 -3.56 21.25
CA LEU A 184 -12.21 -3.86 19.94
C LEU A 184 -11.64 -2.60 19.32
N ILE A 185 -10.52 -2.72 18.63
CA ILE A 185 -9.97 -1.63 17.85
C ILE A 185 -9.68 -2.13 16.42
N CYS A 186 -10.19 -1.39 15.44
CA CYS A 186 -9.74 -1.43 14.06
C CYS A 186 -8.62 -0.41 13.88
N ASN A 187 -7.41 -0.92 13.66
CA ASN A 187 -6.25 -0.09 13.33
C ASN A 187 -6.26 0.18 11.82
N ALA A 188 -6.60 1.42 11.45
CA ALA A 188 -6.58 1.98 10.10
C ALA A 188 -5.51 3.09 9.95
N ASP A 189 -4.45 3.03 10.75
CA ASP A 189 -3.28 3.91 10.65
C ASP A 189 -2.26 3.33 9.65
N GLU A 190 -2.65 3.27 8.37
CA GLU A 190 -1.79 2.78 7.29
C GLU A 190 -0.78 3.87 6.90
N GLY A 191 0.29 4.01 7.70
CA GLY A 191 1.32 5.03 7.55
C GLY A 191 2.40 4.74 6.51
N ASP A 192 2.51 3.49 6.03
CA ASP A 192 3.59 3.07 5.13
C ASP A 192 3.57 3.85 3.80
N PRO A 193 4.68 4.49 3.37
CA PRO A 193 4.74 5.14 2.06
C PRO A 193 4.44 4.16 0.93
N GLY A 194 3.56 4.56 0.02
CA GLY A 194 3.10 3.72 -1.08
C GLY A 194 2.07 2.66 -0.68
N ALA A 195 1.70 2.55 0.60
CA ALA A 195 0.59 1.70 1.03
C ALA A 195 -0.75 2.45 0.97
N PHE A 196 -1.77 1.80 0.41
CA PHE A 196 -3.14 2.34 0.34
C PHE A 196 -4.18 1.22 0.24
N MET A 197 -3.85 0.04 0.76
CA MET A 197 -4.71 -1.13 0.76
C MET A 197 -5.84 -0.91 1.77
N ASP A 198 -5.51 -0.54 3.01
CA ASP A 198 -6.53 -0.27 4.01
C ASP A 198 -7.40 0.91 3.58
N ARG A 199 -6.78 2.00 3.10
CA ARG A 199 -7.50 3.15 2.54
C ARG A 199 -8.56 2.72 1.55
N SER A 200 -8.19 1.90 0.58
CA SER A 200 -9.07 1.54 -0.53
C SER A 200 -10.22 0.64 -0.11
N LEU A 201 -10.05 -0.17 0.95
CA LEU A 201 -11.13 -0.96 1.52
C LEU A 201 -12.07 -0.09 2.36
N LEU A 202 -11.51 0.87 3.11
CA LEU A 202 -12.31 1.78 3.92
C LEU A 202 -13.12 2.75 3.06
N GLU A 203 -12.53 3.26 1.97
CA GLU A 203 -13.20 4.12 1.00
C GLU A 203 -14.22 3.34 0.16
N GLY A 204 -13.98 2.07 -0.15
CA GLY A 204 -14.80 1.32 -1.11
C GLY A 204 -15.86 0.42 -0.50
N ASN A 205 -15.62 -0.13 0.68
CA ASN A 205 -16.50 -1.10 1.33
C ASN A 205 -16.36 -1.04 2.87
N PRO A 206 -16.73 0.08 3.50
CA PRO A 206 -16.63 0.26 4.96
C PRO A 206 -17.45 -0.78 5.74
N HIS A 207 -18.61 -1.20 5.20
CA HIS A 207 -19.49 -2.17 5.84
C HIS A 207 -18.83 -3.55 6.05
N SER A 208 -17.91 -3.98 5.17
CA SER A 208 -17.18 -5.24 5.38
C SER A 208 -16.33 -5.26 6.66
N VAL A 209 -15.77 -4.09 7.02
CA VAL A 209 -14.99 -3.92 8.25
C VAL A 209 -15.91 -3.86 9.46
N ILE A 210 -17.02 -3.11 9.35
CA ILE A 210 -18.04 -2.99 10.39
C ILE A 210 -18.62 -4.37 10.73
N GLU A 211 -19.02 -5.15 9.72
CA GLU A 211 -19.54 -6.51 9.89
C GLU A 211 -18.51 -7.40 10.59
N GLY A 212 -17.24 -7.35 10.18
CA GLY A 212 -16.17 -8.10 10.83
C GLY A 212 -15.99 -7.73 12.31
N MET A 213 -16.09 -6.44 12.65
CA MET A 213 -16.03 -5.97 14.03
C MET A 213 -17.23 -6.43 14.86
N ILE A 214 -18.45 -6.42 14.30
CA ILE A 214 -19.65 -6.90 15.00
C ILE A 214 -19.54 -8.41 15.29
N ILE A 215 -19.10 -9.20 14.31
CA ILE A 215 -18.85 -10.64 14.51
C ILE A 215 -17.77 -10.85 15.57
N GLY A 216 -16.71 -10.04 15.56
CA GLY A 216 -15.70 -10.03 16.62
C GLY A 216 -16.27 -9.69 17.99
N ALA A 217 -17.20 -8.73 18.06
CA ALA A 217 -17.82 -8.29 19.31
C ALA A 217 -18.65 -9.42 19.92
N PHE A 218 -19.43 -10.12 19.08
CA PHE A 218 -20.14 -11.34 19.46
C PHE A 218 -19.17 -12.41 20.00
N ALA A 219 -18.10 -12.70 19.26
CA ALA A 219 -17.14 -13.76 19.61
C ALA A 219 -16.37 -13.46 20.91
N LEU A 220 -16.08 -12.19 21.19
CA LEU A 220 -15.19 -11.76 22.27
C LEU A 220 -15.92 -11.18 23.48
N GLY A 221 -17.23 -10.94 23.36
CA GLY A 221 -18.05 -10.30 24.40
C GLY A 221 -17.70 -8.82 24.60
N ALA A 222 -17.35 -8.12 23.52
CA ALA A 222 -17.08 -6.69 23.55
C ALA A 222 -18.35 -5.88 23.29
N ARG A 223 -18.49 -4.72 23.96
CA ARG A 223 -19.65 -3.82 23.79
C ARG A 223 -19.29 -2.50 23.11
N GLU A 224 -18.00 -2.20 23.04
CA GLU A 224 -17.49 -0.98 22.43
C GLU A 224 -16.32 -1.29 21.48
N GLY A 225 -16.39 -0.68 20.31
CA GLY A 225 -15.37 -0.72 19.28
C GLY A 225 -14.86 0.67 18.95
N TYR A 226 -13.59 0.76 18.56
CA TYR A 226 -12.97 1.99 18.07
C TYR A 226 -12.39 1.74 16.70
N ILE A 227 -12.58 2.67 15.77
CA ILE A 227 -11.87 2.68 14.49
C ILE A 227 -10.92 3.87 14.54
N TYR A 228 -9.62 3.59 14.56
CA TYR A 228 -8.59 4.61 14.55
C TYR A 228 -8.13 4.83 13.11
N VAL A 229 -8.53 5.95 12.51
CA VAL A 229 -8.21 6.29 11.12
C VAL A 229 -7.24 7.46 11.10
N ARG A 230 -6.19 7.36 10.30
CA ARG A 230 -5.21 8.44 10.13
C ARG A 230 -5.83 9.73 9.57
N ALA A 231 -5.24 10.88 9.90
CA ALA A 231 -5.74 12.19 9.50
C ALA A 231 -5.79 12.38 7.98
N GLU A 232 -4.87 11.73 7.27
CA GLU A 232 -4.63 11.86 5.83
C GLU A 232 -5.66 11.12 4.97
N TYR A 233 -6.63 10.41 5.57
CA TYR A 233 -7.71 9.68 4.87
C TYR A 233 -9.09 10.34 5.06
N PRO A 234 -9.32 11.58 4.62
CA PRO A 234 -10.58 12.30 4.85
C PRO A 234 -11.77 11.62 4.17
N LEU A 235 -11.58 11.03 2.98
CA LEU A 235 -12.63 10.32 2.25
C LEU A 235 -13.07 9.04 2.97
N ALA A 236 -12.12 8.28 3.53
CA ALA A 236 -12.43 7.12 4.34
C ALA A 236 -13.23 7.49 5.60
N VAL A 237 -12.87 8.60 6.26
CA VAL A 237 -13.59 9.14 7.42
C VAL A 237 -15.02 9.52 7.06
N GLU A 238 -15.23 10.19 5.92
CA GLU A 238 -16.58 10.52 5.41
C GLU A 238 -17.42 9.26 5.19
N HIS A 239 -16.91 8.31 4.40
CA HIS A 239 -17.63 7.08 4.07
C HIS A 239 -17.94 6.23 5.30
N PHE A 240 -17.01 6.16 6.27
CA PHE A 240 -17.28 5.45 7.53
C PHE A 240 -18.39 6.09 8.36
N ARG A 241 -18.45 7.43 8.43
CA ARG A 241 -19.54 8.09 9.16
C ARG A 241 -20.90 7.76 8.56
N VAL A 242 -21.00 7.75 7.23
CA VAL A 242 -22.23 7.34 6.52
C VAL A 242 -22.55 5.88 6.81
N ALA A 243 -21.58 4.98 6.67
CA ALA A 243 -21.79 3.54 6.88
C ALA A 243 -22.16 3.18 8.33
N LEU A 244 -21.58 3.89 9.32
CA LEU A 244 -21.94 3.72 10.73
C LEU A 244 -23.38 4.17 10.99
N ALA A 245 -23.80 5.33 10.47
CA ALA A 245 -25.16 5.82 10.60
C ALA A 245 -26.17 4.85 9.95
N GLN A 246 -25.88 4.39 8.73
CA GLN A 246 -26.72 3.40 8.03
C GLN A 246 -26.85 2.08 8.80
N ALA A 247 -25.73 1.58 9.36
CA ALA A 247 -25.76 0.36 10.16
C ALA A 247 -26.56 0.53 11.46
N GLU A 248 -26.51 1.70 12.10
CA GLU A 248 -27.36 2.01 13.26
C GLU A 248 -28.84 2.10 12.88
N GLU A 249 -29.18 2.80 11.79
CA GLU A 249 -30.55 2.93 11.27
C GLU A 249 -31.18 1.57 10.90
N CYS A 250 -30.39 0.64 10.37
CA CYS A 250 -30.83 -0.72 10.05
C CYS A 250 -30.82 -1.69 11.24
N GLY A 251 -30.46 -1.25 12.46
CA GLY A 251 -30.38 -2.13 13.63
C GLY A 251 -29.25 -3.16 13.58
N LEU A 252 -28.21 -2.88 12.80
CA LEU A 252 -26.98 -3.68 12.66
C LEU A 252 -25.87 -3.22 13.63
N LEU A 253 -26.01 -2.03 14.21
CA LEU A 253 -25.20 -1.48 15.30
C LEU A 253 -26.11 -0.88 16.39
N GLY A 254 -25.59 -0.72 17.60
CA GLY A 254 -26.32 -0.17 18.72
C GLY A 254 -26.71 -1.22 19.75
N GLU A 255 -27.98 -1.23 20.15
CA GLU A 255 -28.52 -2.14 21.17
C GLU A 255 -29.29 -3.29 20.51
N SER A 256 -29.15 -4.49 21.07
CA SER A 256 -29.82 -5.71 20.62
C SER A 256 -29.80 -5.89 19.09
N ILE A 257 -28.60 -5.93 18.52
CA ILE A 257 -28.36 -6.08 17.08
C ILE A 257 -29.14 -7.29 16.53
N LEU A 258 -29.97 -7.07 15.52
CA LEU A 258 -30.88 -8.07 14.94
C LEU A 258 -31.78 -8.80 15.95
N GLY A 259 -32.10 -8.17 17.09
CA GLY A 259 -32.88 -8.77 18.17
C GLY A 259 -32.15 -9.87 18.95
N SER A 260 -30.82 -9.98 18.80
CA SER A 260 -30.01 -11.04 19.42
C SER A 260 -29.63 -10.79 20.89
N GLY A 261 -29.89 -9.58 21.42
CA GLY A 261 -29.39 -9.15 22.74
C GLY A 261 -27.90 -8.77 22.76
N LEU A 262 -27.21 -8.78 21.61
CA LEU A 262 -25.87 -8.22 21.47
C LEU A 262 -25.92 -6.69 21.38
N ASP A 263 -25.26 -6.01 22.30
CA ASP A 263 -25.04 -4.56 22.23
C ASP A 263 -23.61 -4.29 21.75
N PHE A 264 -23.47 -3.53 20.67
CA PHE A 264 -22.17 -3.11 20.18
C PHE A 264 -22.23 -1.74 19.50
N ARG A 265 -21.39 -0.81 19.98
CA ARG A 265 -21.26 0.54 19.43
C ARG A 265 -19.85 0.77 18.92
N ILE A 266 -19.70 1.48 17.82
CA ILE A 266 -18.40 1.82 17.24
C ILE A 266 -18.19 3.32 17.29
N ARG A 267 -17.01 3.77 17.72
CA ARG A 267 -16.59 5.17 17.68
C ARG A 267 -15.47 5.36 16.69
N LEU A 268 -15.57 6.41 15.88
CA LEU A 268 -14.51 6.82 14.96
C LEU A 268 -13.56 7.78 15.69
N VAL A 269 -12.27 7.45 15.70
CA VAL A 269 -11.18 8.28 16.22
C VAL A 269 -10.29 8.66 15.06
N GLN A 270 -10.07 9.96 14.87
CA GLN A 270 -9.15 10.46 13.85
C GLN A 270 -7.78 10.69 14.51
N GLY A 271 -6.74 10.10 13.91
CA GLY A 271 -5.36 10.31 14.33
C GLY A 271 -4.85 11.73 14.04
N ALA A 272 -3.60 11.99 14.44
CA ALA A 272 -2.98 13.31 14.34
C ALA A 272 -1.68 13.32 13.51
N GLY A 273 -1.52 12.36 12.60
CA GLY A 273 -0.40 12.32 11.64
C GLY A 273 0.93 11.78 12.19
N ALA A 274 0.88 10.80 13.10
CA ALA A 274 2.08 10.17 13.66
C ALA A 274 2.15 8.69 13.26
N PHE A 275 3.12 8.29 12.44
CA PHE A 275 3.25 6.90 11.96
C PHE A 275 3.37 5.87 13.09
N VAL A 276 4.03 6.25 14.18
CA VAL A 276 4.20 5.38 15.36
C VAL A 276 2.86 4.98 16.00
N CYS A 277 1.79 5.74 15.79
CA CYS A 277 0.44 5.38 16.26
C CYS A 277 -0.14 4.15 15.54
N GLY A 278 0.50 3.64 14.48
CA GLY A 278 0.20 2.32 13.93
C GLY A 278 0.64 1.17 14.86
N GLU A 279 1.54 1.42 15.81
CA GLU A 279 1.94 0.47 16.85
C GLU A 279 0.81 0.31 17.89
N GLU A 280 0.48 -0.94 18.24
CA GLU A 280 -0.74 -1.25 19.01
C GLU A 280 -0.88 -0.52 20.36
N THR A 281 0.21 -0.29 21.09
CA THR A 281 0.18 0.40 22.39
C THR A 281 0.23 1.91 22.24
N ALA A 282 0.96 2.43 21.24
CA ALA A 282 0.92 3.85 20.89
C ALA A 282 -0.47 4.28 20.41
N LEU A 283 -1.15 3.41 19.63
CA LEU A 283 -2.52 3.60 19.19
C LEU A 283 -3.47 3.73 20.38
N ILE A 284 -3.37 2.82 21.35
CA ILE A 284 -4.16 2.88 22.59
C ILE A 284 -3.92 4.22 23.30
N ALA A 285 -2.66 4.60 23.51
CA ALA A 285 -2.31 5.85 24.17
C ALA A 285 -2.94 7.05 23.44
N SER A 286 -2.94 7.05 22.11
CA SER A 286 -3.59 8.11 21.32
C SER A 286 -5.11 8.14 21.50
N ILE A 287 -5.78 6.99 21.54
CA ILE A 287 -7.23 6.92 21.85
C ILE A 287 -7.53 7.44 23.26
N GLU A 288 -6.63 7.18 24.21
CA GLU A 288 -6.76 7.65 25.60
C GLU A 288 -6.48 9.16 25.76
N GLY A 289 -6.06 9.85 24.69
CA GLY A 289 -5.71 11.26 24.70
C GLY A 289 -4.28 11.55 25.20
N HIS A 290 -3.41 10.53 25.21
CA HIS A 290 -2.00 10.65 25.54
C HIS A 290 -1.13 10.73 24.28
N VAL A 291 0.16 11.05 24.47
CA VAL A 291 1.15 10.98 23.40
C VAL A 291 1.31 9.52 22.97
N GLY A 292 1.35 9.27 21.65
CA GLY A 292 1.45 7.94 21.03
C GLY A 292 2.83 7.29 21.20
N GLU A 293 3.22 7.00 22.43
CA GLU A 293 4.46 6.31 22.74
C GLU A 293 4.23 4.82 23.02
N PRO A 294 4.96 3.91 22.36
CA PRO A 294 4.86 2.49 22.67
C PRO A 294 5.21 2.17 24.13
N LEU A 295 4.51 1.18 24.68
CA LEU A 295 4.72 0.65 26.02
C LEU A 295 5.42 -0.72 25.96
N PRO A 296 6.29 -1.04 26.93
CA PRO A 296 6.86 -2.38 27.05
C PRO A 296 5.78 -3.44 27.20
N ARG A 297 5.98 -4.60 26.56
CA ARG A 297 5.16 -5.80 26.71
C ARG A 297 6.00 -6.87 27.40
N PRO A 298 5.46 -7.66 28.35
CA PRO A 298 4.08 -7.67 28.86
C PRO A 298 3.74 -6.50 29.82
N PRO A 299 2.44 -6.21 30.07
CA PRO A 299 1.25 -6.94 29.59
C PRO A 299 0.91 -6.65 28.11
N PHE A 300 0.32 -7.63 27.42
CA PHE A 300 -0.17 -7.43 26.05
C PHE A 300 -1.55 -6.77 26.06
N PRO A 301 -1.94 -6.02 24.99
CA PRO A 301 -3.26 -5.37 24.91
C PRO A 301 -4.45 -6.32 25.11
N ALA A 302 -4.35 -7.55 24.61
CA ALA A 302 -5.37 -8.57 24.79
C ALA A 302 -5.63 -8.92 26.27
N GLN A 303 -4.68 -8.62 27.17
CA GLN A 303 -4.81 -8.77 28.61
C GLN A 303 -5.16 -7.43 29.28
N LYS A 304 -4.37 -6.39 29.00
CA LYS A 304 -4.55 -5.02 29.49
C LYS A 304 -4.18 -4.05 28.38
N GLY A 305 -5.19 -3.49 27.71
CA GLY A 305 -5.07 -2.51 26.65
C GLY A 305 -5.80 -1.22 27.03
N LEU A 306 -6.79 -0.83 26.22
CA LEU A 306 -7.54 0.42 26.38
C LEU A 306 -8.16 0.54 27.78
N TRP A 307 -7.81 1.62 28.48
CA TRP A 307 -8.12 1.90 29.88
C TRP A 307 -7.81 0.75 30.85
N GLY A 308 -6.73 0.02 30.56
CA GLY A 308 -6.30 -1.15 31.32
C GLY A 308 -7.21 -2.38 31.18
N LYS A 309 -8.14 -2.37 30.22
CA LYS A 309 -9.10 -3.46 29.97
C LYS A 309 -8.67 -4.35 28.80
N PRO A 310 -9.11 -5.63 28.75
CA PRO A 310 -8.77 -6.52 27.66
C PRO A 310 -9.22 -5.94 26.32
N THR A 311 -8.28 -5.82 25.38
CA THR A 311 -8.51 -5.13 24.11
C THR A 311 -7.90 -5.91 22.95
N VAL A 312 -8.69 -6.20 21.93
CA VAL A 312 -8.19 -6.78 20.68
C VAL A 312 -8.03 -5.68 19.64
N ILE A 313 -6.81 -5.58 19.11
CA ILE A 313 -6.46 -4.67 18.03
C ILE A 313 -6.16 -5.51 16.80
N ASN A 314 -6.91 -5.28 15.72
CA ASN A 314 -6.69 -5.90 14.43
C ASN A 314 -6.74 -4.83 13.32
N ASN A 315 -5.98 -5.11 12.26
CA ASN A 315 -5.93 -4.25 11.07
C ASN A 315 -7.22 -4.38 10.23
N VAL A 316 -7.54 -3.35 9.46
CA VAL A 316 -8.67 -3.27 8.52
C VAL A 316 -8.88 -4.56 7.71
N LYS A 317 -7.86 -5.03 6.98
CA LYS A 317 -7.95 -6.26 6.16
C LYS A 317 -8.21 -7.50 7.00
N THR A 318 -7.77 -7.50 8.26
CA THR A 318 -8.02 -8.62 9.19
C THR A 318 -9.48 -8.67 9.56
N TRP A 319 -10.09 -7.53 9.90
CA TRP A 319 -11.53 -7.43 10.19
C TRP A 319 -12.38 -7.80 8.97
N ALA A 320 -12.06 -7.26 7.79
CA ALA A 320 -12.78 -7.58 6.56
C ALA A 320 -12.66 -9.05 6.11
N SER A 321 -11.64 -9.78 6.60
CA SER A 321 -11.52 -11.23 6.35
C SER A 321 -12.50 -12.06 7.18
N VAL A 322 -12.98 -11.54 8.32
CA VAL A 322 -13.83 -12.30 9.25
C VAL A 322 -15.18 -12.69 8.61
N PRO A 323 -15.95 -11.78 7.96
CA PRO A 323 -17.20 -12.16 7.29
C PRO A 323 -17.00 -13.24 6.23
N VAL A 324 -15.90 -13.17 5.47
CA VAL A 324 -15.58 -14.16 4.43
C VAL A 324 -15.37 -15.55 5.05
N ILE A 325 -14.59 -15.63 6.13
CA ILE A 325 -14.32 -16.88 6.85
C ILE A 325 -15.62 -17.48 7.39
N VAL A 326 -16.49 -16.66 7.97
CA VAL A 326 -17.78 -17.12 8.50
C VAL A 326 -18.69 -17.63 7.38
N ASN A 327 -18.79 -16.91 6.26
CA ASN A 327 -19.66 -17.29 5.15
C ASN A 327 -19.17 -18.57 4.45
N ARG A 328 -17.89 -18.62 4.06
CA ARG A 328 -17.33 -19.71 3.23
C ARG A 328 -16.75 -20.88 4.04
N GLY A 329 -16.57 -20.68 5.34
CA GLY A 329 -15.99 -21.67 6.24
C GLY A 329 -14.46 -21.55 6.37
N PRO A 330 -13.90 -21.98 7.51
CA PRO A 330 -12.47 -21.87 7.77
C PRO A 330 -11.60 -22.74 6.85
N GLU A 331 -12.08 -23.91 6.45
CA GLU A 331 -11.37 -24.82 5.53
C GLU A 331 -11.16 -24.17 4.16
N TRP A 332 -12.18 -23.47 3.67
CA TRP A 332 -12.09 -22.76 2.38
C TRP A 332 -11.00 -21.69 2.43
N TYR A 333 -10.93 -20.90 3.52
CA TYR A 333 -9.90 -19.89 3.68
C TYR A 333 -8.50 -20.52 3.84
N ALA A 334 -8.40 -21.62 4.60
CA ALA A 334 -7.14 -22.34 4.84
C ALA A 334 -6.63 -23.15 3.63
N ALA A 335 -7.50 -23.42 2.65
CA ALA A 335 -7.11 -24.04 1.38
C ALA A 335 -6.37 -23.06 0.45
N ILE A 336 -6.48 -21.75 0.70
CA ILE A 336 -5.80 -20.70 -0.07
C ILE A 336 -4.46 -20.38 0.61
N GLY A 337 -3.41 -20.19 -0.19
CA GLY A 337 -2.08 -19.81 0.29
C GLY A 337 -1.19 -21.01 0.63
N THR A 338 -0.14 -20.77 1.42
CA THR A 338 0.85 -21.80 1.80
C THR A 338 0.49 -22.48 3.13
N THR A 339 1.29 -23.43 3.60
CA THR A 339 1.08 -24.07 4.91
C THR A 339 1.24 -23.09 6.08
N GLY A 340 2.25 -22.20 6.03
CA GLY A 340 2.53 -21.21 7.09
C GLY A 340 1.78 -19.88 6.92
N SER A 341 1.24 -19.63 5.72
CA SER A 341 0.60 -18.37 5.37
C SER A 341 -0.69 -18.60 4.58
N LYS A 342 -1.82 -18.57 5.27
CA LYS A 342 -3.15 -18.89 4.72
C LYS A 342 -3.87 -17.66 4.14
N GLY A 343 -4.82 -17.89 3.26
CA GLY A 343 -5.67 -16.87 2.64
C GLY A 343 -4.97 -16.03 1.58
N THR A 344 -5.60 -14.92 1.24
CA THR A 344 -5.07 -13.89 0.33
C THR A 344 -4.44 -12.73 1.09
N MET A 345 -3.61 -11.96 0.39
CA MET A 345 -3.07 -10.68 0.84
C MET A 345 -3.22 -9.67 -0.28
N VAL A 346 -3.52 -8.42 0.11
CA VAL A 346 -3.61 -7.29 -0.81
C VAL A 346 -2.28 -6.56 -0.75
N PHE A 347 -1.65 -6.38 -1.91
CA PHE A 347 -0.42 -5.62 -2.07
C PHE A 347 -0.69 -4.32 -2.80
N SER A 348 0.06 -3.29 -2.44
CA SER A 348 0.20 -2.10 -3.27
C SER A 348 1.48 -2.23 -4.08
N LEU A 349 1.35 -2.27 -5.39
CA LEU A 349 2.45 -2.39 -6.34
C LEU A 349 2.73 -1.02 -6.94
N VAL A 350 3.88 -0.44 -6.58
CA VAL A 350 4.30 0.92 -6.99
C VAL A 350 5.78 0.96 -7.38
N GLY A 351 6.26 2.12 -7.83
CA GLY A 351 7.65 2.33 -8.21
C GLY A 351 7.87 2.21 -9.72
N LYS A 352 8.95 1.53 -10.13
CA LYS A 352 9.32 1.32 -11.54
C LYS A 352 8.59 0.10 -12.12
N ILE A 353 7.27 0.19 -12.26
CA ILE A 353 6.41 -0.91 -12.72
C ILE A 353 5.40 -0.39 -13.76
N ASN A 354 5.06 -1.20 -14.78
CA ASN A 354 4.14 -0.78 -15.84
C ASN A 354 2.68 -0.72 -15.40
N ASN A 355 2.25 -1.56 -14.46
CA ASN A 355 0.88 -1.61 -13.95
C ASN A 355 0.87 -1.32 -12.44
N THR A 356 0.85 -0.03 -12.09
CA THR A 356 0.68 0.44 -10.71
C THR A 356 -0.73 0.18 -10.20
N GLY A 357 -0.87 -0.32 -8.96
CA GLY A 357 -2.19 -0.58 -8.42
C GLY A 357 -2.26 -1.44 -7.15
N LEU A 358 -3.47 -1.90 -6.82
CA LEU A 358 -3.72 -2.90 -5.80
C LEU A 358 -3.88 -4.28 -6.41
N VAL A 359 -3.20 -5.24 -5.80
CA VAL A 359 -3.14 -6.62 -6.27
C VAL A 359 -3.48 -7.55 -5.11
N GLU A 360 -4.60 -8.27 -5.21
CA GLU A 360 -4.98 -9.28 -4.22
C GLU A 360 -4.65 -10.68 -4.73
N VAL A 361 -3.75 -11.37 -4.04
CA VAL A 361 -3.21 -12.67 -4.48
C VAL A 361 -3.14 -13.66 -3.33
N PRO A 362 -3.15 -14.97 -3.62
CA PRO A 362 -2.84 -15.98 -2.63
C PRO A 362 -1.45 -15.79 -2.03
N MET A 363 -1.33 -16.02 -0.73
CA MET A 363 -0.02 -16.10 -0.08
C MET A 363 0.86 -17.16 -0.77
N GLY A 364 2.15 -16.86 -0.96
CA GLY A 364 3.11 -17.77 -1.61
C GLY A 364 3.30 -17.57 -3.11
N ILE A 365 2.57 -16.64 -3.75
CA ILE A 365 2.91 -16.17 -5.11
C ILE A 365 4.36 -15.68 -5.16
N THR A 366 5.06 -15.90 -6.26
CA THR A 366 6.47 -15.46 -6.38
C THR A 366 6.58 -13.98 -6.74
N LEU A 367 7.72 -13.35 -6.40
CA LEU A 367 8.01 -11.98 -6.84
C LEU A 367 7.99 -11.86 -8.38
N ARG A 368 8.46 -12.89 -9.09
CA ARG A 368 8.42 -12.96 -10.56
C ARG A 368 7.01 -12.79 -11.09
N GLU A 369 6.07 -13.53 -10.53
CA GLU A 369 4.68 -13.50 -10.96
C GLU A 369 4.02 -12.17 -10.63
N MET A 370 4.27 -11.64 -9.43
CA MET A 370 3.79 -10.32 -9.03
C MET A 370 4.27 -9.22 -10.00
N ILE A 371 5.57 -9.19 -10.33
CA ILE A 371 6.17 -8.11 -11.12
C ILE A 371 5.88 -8.26 -12.61
N TYR A 372 6.06 -9.45 -13.17
CA TYR A 372 6.00 -9.64 -14.63
C TYR A 372 4.63 -10.10 -15.13
N LYS A 373 3.91 -10.95 -14.38
CA LYS A 373 2.56 -11.40 -14.83
C LYS A 373 1.50 -10.35 -14.52
N ILE A 374 1.51 -9.77 -13.31
CA ILE A 374 0.50 -8.80 -12.88
C ILE A 374 0.97 -7.36 -13.14
N GLY A 375 2.17 -7.02 -12.66
CA GLY A 375 2.77 -5.69 -12.80
C GLY A 375 3.16 -5.30 -14.23
N GLY A 376 3.19 -6.25 -15.18
CA GLY A 376 3.56 -5.98 -16.57
C GLY A 376 5.05 -5.65 -16.78
N GLY A 377 5.90 -5.94 -15.80
CA GLY A 377 7.35 -5.71 -15.86
C GLY A 377 7.78 -4.26 -15.69
N ILE A 378 9.07 -4.02 -15.92
CA ILE A 378 9.72 -2.73 -15.71
C ILE A 378 9.50 -1.81 -16.94
N PRO A 379 9.19 -0.52 -16.73
CA PRO A 379 9.06 0.44 -17.82
C PRO A 379 10.27 0.49 -18.74
N ASN A 380 10.01 0.66 -20.04
CA ASN A 380 11.03 0.74 -21.10
C ASN A 380 11.94 -0.49 -21.24
N GLY A 381 11.53 -1.66 -20.73
CA GLY A 381 12.30 -2.90 -20.85
C GLY A 381 13.60 -2.90 -20.03
N ARG A 382 13.68 -2.05 -19.01
CA ARG A 382 14.80 -1.98 -18.08
C ARG A 382 14.90 -3.24 -17.20
N ALA A 383 16.06 -3.44 -16.60
CA ALA A 383 16.32 -4.54 -15.69
C ALA A 383 15.77 -4.25 -14.28
N LEU A 384 15.14 -5.26 -13.68
CA LEU A 384 14.82 -5.21 -12.26
C LEU A 384 16.11 -5.20 -11.45
N LYS A 385 16.24 -4.28 -10.49
CA LYS A 385 17.35 -4.27 -9.52
C LYS A 385 16.93 -4.87 -8.19
N ALA A 386 15.85 -4.35 -7.62
CA ALA A 386 15.40 -4.71 -6.29
C ALA A 386 13.90 -4.48 -6.09
N VAL A 387 13.35 -5.10 -5.05
CA VAL A 387 11.99 -4.87 -4.57
C VAL A 387 12.05 -4.61 -3.08
N GLN A 388 11.53 -3.47 -2.64
CA GLN A 388 11.33 -3.18 -1.23
C GLN A 388 9.94 -3.66 -0.82
N ILE A 389 9.86 -4.54 0.18
CA ILE A 389 8.60 -5.07 0.71
C ILE A 389 8.56 -4.85 2.21
N GLY A 390 7.38 -4.53 2.74
CA GLY A 390 7.18 -4.32 4.17
C GLY A 390 7.22 -2.86 4.60
N GLY A 391 6.99 -1.94 3.65
CA GLY A 391 7.02 -0.51 3.90
C GLY A 391 8.44 0.03 4.07
N PRO A 392 8.59 1.19 4.74
CA PRO A 392 9.86 1.90 4.85
C PRO A 392 10.86 1.17 5.76
N SER A 393 10.37 0.37 6.72
CA SER A 393 11.19 -0.48 7.58
C SER A 393 11.38 -1.92 7.05
N GLY A 394 10.93 -2.16 5.82
CA GLY A 394 11.15 -3.41 5.10
C GLY A 394 12.59 -3.61 4.63
N GLY A 395 12.88 -4.74 4.01
CA GLY A 395 14.17 -5.02 3.37
C GLY A 395 14.11 -4.93 1.85
N CYS A 396 15.24 -4.56 1.23
CA CYS A 396 15.45 -4.59 -0.22
C CYS A 396 15.82 -6.00 -0.69
N ILE A 397 14.94 -6.65 -1.44
CA ILE A 397 15.16 -7.98 -2.00
C ILE A 397 15.74 -7.83 -3.42
N PRO A 398 16.91 -8.42 -3.72
CA PRO A 398 17.55 -8.28 -5.03
C PRO A 398 16.84 -9.09 -6.11
N ALA A 399 17.04 -8.70 -7.36
CA ALA A 399 16.54 -9.44 -8.53
C ALA A 399 17.04 -10.90 -8.61
N SER A 400 18.15 -11.25 -7.95
CA SER A 400 18.61 -12.64 -7.84
C SER A 400 17.67 -13.55 -7.03
N LEU A 401 16.80 -12.97 -6.21
CA LEU A 401 15.79 -13.67 -5.42
C LEU A 401 14.37 -13.48 -6.00
N ILE A 402 14.24 -13.21 -7.30
CA ILE A 402 12.96 -12.97 -7.96
C ILE A 402 11.98 -14.17 -7.89
N ASP A 403 12.48 -15.38 -7.65
CA ASP A 403 11.65 -16.57 -7.47
C ASP A 403 11.25 -16.83 -6.00
N LEU A 404 11.61 -15.91 -5.09
CA LEU A 404 11.23 -16.00 -3.68
C LEU A 404 9.68 -15.97 -3.55
N PRO A 405 9.08 -16.94 -2.84
CA PRO A 405 7.66 -16.91 -2.53
C PRO A 405 7.36 -15.78 -1.53
N ILE A 406 6.24 -15.10 -1.74
CA ILE A 406 5.79 -14.03 -0.85
C ILE A 406 4.99 -14.67 0.30
N ASP A 407 5.71 -15.07 1.35
CA ASP A 407 5.16 -15.50 2.62
C ASP A 407 5.93 -14.89 3.82
N TYR A 408 5.38 -14.99 5.03
CA TYR A 408 5.98 -14.31 6.19
C TYR A 408 7.40 -14.83 6.49
N GLU A 409 7.61 -16.13 6.36
CA GLU A 409 8.86 -16.79 6.75
C GLU A 409 9.97 -16.50 5.72
N ALA A 410 9.69 -16.69 4.42
CA ALA A 410 10.63 -16.48 3.33
C ALA A 410 11.09 -15.01 3.22
N LEU A 411 10.17 -14.06 3.41
CA LEU A 411 10.54 -12.64 3.44
C LEU A 411 11.46 -12.32 4.63
N THR A 412 11.18 -12.90 5.81
CA THR A 412 12.02 -12.70 7.00
C THR A 412 13.45 -13.21 6.77
N GLU A 413 13.60 -14.39 6.17
CA GLU A 413 14.91 -14.98 5.83
C GLU A 413 15.69 -14.14 4.80
N ALA A 414 14.99 -13.52 3.86
CA ALA A 414 15.58 -12.58 2.91
C ALA A 414 16.03 -11.25 3.55
N GLY A 415 15.73 -11.02 4.84
CA GLY A 415 16.02 -9.78 5.57
C GLY A 415 14.95 -8.71 5.40
N SER A 416 13.78 -9.08 4.88
CA SER A 416 12.63 -8.22 4.68
C SER A 416 11.47 -8.62 5.61
N MET A 417 10.27 -8.13 5.35
CA MET A 417 9.06 -8.48 6.10
C MET A 417 7.81 -8.26 5.24
N MET A 418 6.69 -8.85 5.64
CA MET A 418 5.41 -8.65 4.93
C MET A 418 4.92 -7.20 5.01
N GLY A 419 5.00 -6.60 6.21
CA GLY A 419 4.38 -5.30 6.49
C GLY A 419 2.90 -5.25 6.12
N SER A 420 2.41 -4.06 5.79
CA SER A 420 1.02 -3.82 5.38
C SER A 420 0.68 -4.38 3.98
N GLY A 421 1.68 -4.79 3.19
CA GLY A 421 1.56 -5.20 1.79
C GLY A 421 2.11 -4.18 0.78
N GLY A 422 2.79 -3.11 1.22
CA GLY A 422 3.46 -2.17 0.31
C GLY A 422 4.67 -2.79 -0.39
N MET A 423 4.73 -2.64 -1.72
CA MET A 423 5.79 -3.14 -2.59
C MET A 423 6.29 -2.05 -3.54
N VAL A 424 7.55 -1.63 -3.38
CA VAL A 424 8.21 -0.64 -4.25
C VAL A 424 9.22 -1.34 -5.16
N VAL A 425 8.93 -1.34 -6.46
CA VAL A 425 9.79 -1.92 -7.50
C VAL A 425 10.86 -0.92 -7.93
N MET A 426 12.11 -1.36 -8.05
CA MET A 426 13.26 -0.55 -8.43
C MET A 426 13.99 -1.14 -9.64
N ASP A 427 14.45 -0.28 -10.55
CA ASP A 427 15.19 -0.64 -11.77
C ASP A 427 16.70 -0.36 -11.64
N GLU A 428 17.49 -0.59 -12.70
CA GLU A 428 18.94 -0.37 -12.67
C GLU A 428 19.35 1.09 -12.39
N THR A 429 18.43 2.05 -12.54
CA THR A 429 18.69 3.48 -12.36
C THR A 429 18.50 3.95 -10.91
N ASN A 430 18.04 3.08 -10.01
CA ASN A 430 17.97 3.38 -8.58
C ASN A 430 19.33 3.14 -7.89
N CYS A 431 19.77 4.07 -7.02
CA CYS A 431 20.96 3.91 -6.18
C CYS A 431 20.59 3.30 -4.83
N MET A 432 21.14 2.14 -4.46
CA MET A 432 20.75 1.45 -3.23
C MET A 432 21.22 2.17 -1.96
N VAL A 433 22.33 2.92 -2.05
CA VAL A 433 22.79 3.79 -0.95
C VAL A 433 21.80 4.93 -0.70
N ASP A 434 21.29 5.55 -1.77
CA ASP A 434 20.32 6.65 -1.67
C ASP A 434 18.95 6.15 -1.23
N VAL A 435 18.54 4.96 -1.68
CA VAL A 435 17.32 4.28 -1.21
C VAL A 435 17.39 4.02 0.30
N ALA A 436 18.51 3.46 0.78
CA ALA A 436 18.72 3.26 2.21
C ALA A 436 18.69 4.59 2.99
N ARG A 437 19.33 5.64 2.46
CA ARG A 437 19.32 6.99 3.05
C ARG A 437 17.90 7.55 3.16
N TYR A 438 17.11 7.46 2.09
CA TYR A 438 15.73 7.95 2.01
C TYR A 438 14.83 7.27 3.05
N PHE A 439 14.89 5.93 3.15
CA PHE A 439 14.10 5.23 4.16
C PHE A 439 14.60 5.52 5.58
N MET A 440 15.91 5.65 5.80
CA MET A 440 16.43 6.01 7.12
C MET A 440 15.98 7.41 7.55
N GLU A 441 15.90 8.37 6.62
CA GLU A 441 15.39 9.71 6.86
C GLU A 441 13.93 9.68 7.33
N PHE A 442 13.06 8.96 6.60
CA PHE A 442 11.67 8.75 7.02
C PHE A 442 11.56 8.09 8.41
N LEU A 443 12.35 7.03 8.66
CA LEU A 443 12.28 6.29 9.92
C LEU A 443 12.84 7.08 11.12
N GLU A 444 13.80 7.98 10.88
CA GLU A 444 14.28 8.94 11.89
C GLU A 444 13.17 9.93 12.27
N GLU A 445 12.46 10.48 11.28
CA GLU A 445 11.36 11.43 11.49
C GLU A 445 10.17 10.78 12.24
N GLU A 446 9.86 9.52 11.94
CA GLU A 446 8.74 8.80 12.54
C GLU A 446 9.05 8.13 13.89
N SER A 447 10.28 8.27 14.39
CA SER A 447 10.64 7.77 15.71
C SER A 447 9.94 8.57 16.82
N CYS A 448 9.18 7.90 17.70
CA CYS A 448 8.61 8.53 18.90
C CYS A 448 9.65 9.11 19.88
N GLY A 449 10.93 8.81 19.70
CA GLY A 449 12.02 9.40 20.50
C GLY A 449 12.25 8.78 21.88
N LYS A 450 11.46 7.77 22.27
CA LYS A 450 11.51 7.15 23.60
C LYS A 450 12.77 6.34 23.87
N CYS A 451 13.12 5.40 22.98
CA CYS A 451 14.30 4.55 23.17
C CYS A 451 15.53 5.17 22.50
N PHE A 452 16.64 5.23 23.24
CA PHE A 452 17.90 5.80 22.75
C PHE A 452 18.43 5.13 21.47
N PRO A 453 18.41 3.78 21.34
CA PRO A 453 18.86 3.09 20.14
C PRO A 453 18.10 3.52 18.89
N CYS A 454 16.76 3.53 18.91
CA CYS A 454 15.99 4.00 17.76
C CYS A 454 16.25 5.49 17.48
N ARG A 455 16.13 6.35 18.50
CA ARG A 455 16.22 7.81 18.32
C ARG A 455 17.58 8.27 17.79
N LYS A 456 18.67 7.73 18.34
CA LYS A 456 20.04 8.17 17.98
C LYS A 456 20.73 7.24 17.00
N GLY A 457 20.41 5.95 17.02
CA GLY A 457 20.97 4.99 16.08
C GLY A 457 20.50 5.26 14.64
N THR A 458 19.20 5.45 14.41
CA THR A 458 18.68 5.81 13.06
C THR A 458 19.28 7.12 12.56
N GLN A 459 19.35 8.15 13.41
CA GLN A 459 20.04 9.41 13.12
C GLN A 459 21.49 9.18 12.66
N ARG A 460 22.28 8.40 13.42
CA ARG A 460 23.68 8.13 13.04
C ARG A 460 23.77 7.35 11.73
N MET A 461 22.90 6.39 11.50
CA MET A 461 22.86 5.64 10.24
C MET A 461 22.55 6.57 9.05
N ARG A 462 21.56 7.45 9.16
CA ARG A 462 21.24 8.46 8.13
C ARG A 462 22.41 9.41 7.88
N GLU A 463 23.07 9.89 8.92
CA GLU A 463 24.25 10.77 8.80
C GLU A 463 25.40 10.07 8.05
N ILE A 464 25.69 8.81 8.36
CA ILE A 464 26.73 8.04 7.67
C ILE A 464 26.33 7.80 6.20
N LEU A 465 25.11 7.39 5.92
CA LEU A 465 24.60 7.19 4.55
C LEU A 465 24.65 8.48 3.74
N THR A 466 24.37 9.63 4.37
CA THR A 466 24.48 10.95 3.76
C THR A 466 25.92 11.29 3.41
N ARG A 467 26.89 11.00 4.30
CA ARG A 467 28.31 11.16 3.96
C ARG A 467 28.72 10.27 2.79
N ILE A 468 28.27 9.02 2.76
CA ILE A 468 28.57 8.08 1.66
C ILE A 468 27.97 8.61 0.35
N SER A 469 26.71 9.04 0.33
CA SER A 469 26.06 9.58 -0.87
C SER A 469 26.69 10.90 -1.36
N GLN A 470 27.38 11.63 -0.48
CA GLN A 470 28.12 12.85 -0.81
C GLN A 470 29.59 12.59 -1.19
N GLY A 471 30.06 11.34 -1.19
CA GLY A 471 31.47 11.01 -1.47
C GLY A 471 32.43 11.36 -0.34
N GLN A 472 31.92 11.48 0.88
CA GLN A 472 32.69 11.77 2.10
C GLN A 472 32.73 10.56 3.05
N GLY A 473 32.21 9.41 2.62
CA GLY A 473 32.27 8.15 3.38
C GLY A 473 33.67 7.53 3.39
N ALA A 474 33.95 6.74 4.42
CA ALA A 474 35.13 5.90 4.55
C ALA A 474 34.72 4.41 4.51
N GLU A 475 35.67 3.50 4.33
CA GLU A 475 35.35 2.07 4.27
C GLU A 475 34.90 1.53 5.65
N ASP A 476 35.49 2.06 6.72
CA ASP A 476 35.13 1.75 8.11
C ASP A 476 33.68 2.14 8.42
N ASP A 477 33.11 3.11 7.69
CA ASP A 477 31.70 3.48 7.83
C ASP A 477 30.75 2.31 7.49
N LEU A 478 31.15 1.40 6.61
CA LEU A 478 30.32 0.24 6.24
C LEU A 478 30.20 -0.74 7.38
N LYS A 479 31.30 -0.98 8.10
CA LYS A 479 31.29 -1.85 9.29
C LYS A 479 30.53 -1.18 10.43
N LEU A 480 30.74 0.13 10.63
CA LEU A 480 30.01 0.90 11.62
C LEU A 480 28.49 0.89 11.36
N LEU A 481 28.05 1.04 10.11
CA LEU A 481 26.64 0.94 9.73
C LEU A 481 26.05 -0.43 10.06
N GLU A 482 26.78 -1.50 9.77
CA GLU A 482 26.34 -2.86 10.08
C GLU A 482 26.19 -3.07 11.61
N ASP A 483 27.20 -2.69 12.38
CA ASP A 483 27.20 -2.83 13.84
C ASP A 483 26.11 -1.97 14.50
N LEU A 484 25.92 -0.72 14.02
CA LEU A 484 24.81 0.14 14.44
C LEU A 484 23.46 -0.49 14.10
N GLY A 485 23.33 -1.08 12.91
CA GLY A 485 22.07 -1.69 12.47
C GLY A 485 21.65 -2.85 13.37
N TRP A 486 22.58 -3.74 13.71
CA TRP A 486 22.31 -4.81 14.67
C TRP A 486 22.01 -4.28 16.07
N MET A 487 22.76 -3.30 16.55
CA MET A 487 22.50 -2.68 17.86
C MET A 487 21.09 -2.08 17.93
N VAL A 488 20.69 -1.29 16.93
CA VAL A 488 19.35 -0.68 16.88
C VAL A 488 18.27 -1.76 16.83
N ARG A 489 18.45 -2.79 15.99
CA ARG A 489 17.50 -3.90 15.84
C ARG A 489 17.27 -4.63 17.15
N GLU A 490 18.34 -5.04 17.83
CA GLU A 490 18.25 -5.91 19.02
C GLU A 490 17.87 -5.14 20.31
N THR A 491 18.09 -3.83 20.36
CA THR A 491 17.91 -3.03 21.58
C THR A 491 16.76 -2.03 21.53
N SER A 492 16.00 -2.00 20.43
CA SER A 492 14.81 -1.16 20.29
C SER A 492 13.57 -1.76 20.95
N LEU A 493 12.74 -0.89 21.55
CA LEU A 493 11.57 -1.28 22.33
C LEU A 493 10.43 -1.85 21.48
N CYS A 494 10.16 -1.25 20.32
CA CYS A 494 9.00 -1.56 19.49
C CYS A 494 9.41 -2.03 18.09
N GLY A 495 8.44 -2.55 17.34
CA GLY A 495 8.65 -3.08 16.00
C GLY A 495 9.34 -2.10 15.05
N LEU A 496 8.98 -0.80 15.10
CA LEU A 496 9.59 0.23 14.26
C LEU A 496 11.11 0.27 14.42
N GLY A 497 11.61 0.39 15.65
CA GLY A 497 13.06 0.43 15.87
C GLY A 497 13.74 -0.91 15.58
N GLN A 498 13.05 -2.03 15.79
CA GLN A 498 13.58 -3.36 15.47
C GLN A 498 13.75 -3.59 13.97
N THR A 499 12.84 -3.05 13.14
CA THR A 499 12.86 -3.22 11.69
C THR A 499 13.48 -2.04 10.95
N ALA A 500 13.61 -0.87 11.58
CA ALA A 500 14.19 0.32 10.96
C ALA A 500 15.56 0.06 10.29
N PRO A 501 16.47 -0.76 10.82
CA PRO A 501 17.74 -1.05 10.15
C PRO A 501 17.65 -1.91 8.88
N ASN A 502 16.52 -2.56 8.59
CA ASN A 502 16.41 -3.54 7.49
C ASN A 502 16.79 -2.97 6.11
N PRO A 503 16.37 -1.76 5.69
CA PRO A 503 16.80 -1.19 4.41
C PRO A 503 18.32 -1.07 4.33
N VAL A 504 19.00 -0.72 5.43
CA VAL A 504 20.47 -0.60 5.48
C VAL A 504 21.14 -1.97 5.47
N LEU A 505 20.70 -2.87 6.34
CA LEU A 505 21.32 -4.19 6.46
C LEU A 505 21.17 -5.01 5.18
N THR A 506 20.00 -4.95 4.52
CA THR A 506 19.77 -5.67 3.26
C THR A 506 20.52 -5.05 2.09
N THR A 507 20.61 -3.72 2.01
CA THR A 507 21.37 -3.07 0.93
C THR A 507 22.88 -3.27 1.09
N LEU A 508 23.41 -3.26 2.32
CA LEU A 508 24.79 -3.66 2.60
C LEU A 508 25.05 -5.14 2.27
N ARG A 509 24.08 -6.02 2.53
CA ARG A 509 24.20 -7.46 2.24
C ARG A 509 24.21 -7.76 0.74
N TYR A 510 23.26 -7.21 -0.02
CA TYR A 510 23.02 -7.59 -1.41
C TYR A 510 23.66 -6.66 -2.44
N PHE A 511 23.94 -5.41 -2.07
CA PHE A 511 24.42 -4.36 -2.97
C PHE A 511 25.70 -3.68 -2.45
N ARG A 512 26.53 -4.44 -1.72
CA ARG A 512 27.79 -3.94 -1.14
C ARG A 512 28.70 -3.25 -2.15
N ASP A 513 28.70 -3.74 -3.39
CA ASP A 513 29.49 -3.17 -4.48
C ASP A 513 29.13 -1.70 -4.77
N GLU A 514 27.84 -1.33 -4.65
CA GLU A 514 27.44 0.07 -4.80
C GLU A 514 28.02 0.94 -3.69
N TYR A 515 28.03 0.45 -2.44
CA TYR A 515 28.65 1.15 -1.31
C TYR A 515 30.16 1.32 -1.53
N LEU A 516 30.85 0.27 -1.99
CA LEU A 516 32.27 0.33 -2.29
C LEU A 516 32.58 1.31 -3.43
N ALA A 517 31.73 1.39 -4.47
CA ALA A 517 31.89 2.39 -5.53
C ALA A 517 31.76 3.83 -5.00
N HIS A 518 30.83 4.09 -4.06
CA HIS A 518 30.69 5.42 -3.46
C HIS A 518 31.88 5.80 -2.57
N VAL A 519 32.42 4.83 -1.83
CA VAL A 519 33.50 5.06 -0.86
C VAL A 519 34.88 5.08 -1.53
N ARG A 520 35.18 4.12 -2.42
CA ARG A 520 36.50 3.96 -3.04
C ARG A 520 36.63 4.70 -4.37
N GLU A 521 35.65 4.54 -5.26
CA GLU A 521 35.69 5.16 -6.60
C GLU A 521 35.17 6.61 -6.60
N ARG A 522 34.51 7.05 -5.52
CA ARG A 522 33.82 8.36 -5.45
C ARG A 522 32.86 8.54 -6.63
N ARG A 523 32.14 7.47 -6.98
CA ARG A 523 31.23 7.42 -8.12
C ARG A 523 29.91 6.75 -7.74
N CYS A 524 28.81 7.24 -8.29
CA CYS A 524 27.50 6.62 -8.14
C CYS A 524 27.13 5.82 -9.40
N PRO A 525 27.11 4.47 -9.38
CA PRO A 525 26.80 3.66 -10.57
C PRO A 525 25.43 3.98 -11.19
N ALA A 526 24.45 4.31 -10.35
CA ALA A 526 23.09 4.66 -10.75
C ALA A 526 22.92 6.15 -11.12
N LYS A 527 23.96 6.98 -10.92
CA LYS A 527 24.01 8.41 -11.29
C LYS A 527 22.97 9.29 -10.59
N VAL A 528 22.48 8.86 -9.43
CA VAL A 528 21.47 9.58 -8.61
C VAL A 528 22.14 10.58 -7.67
N CYS A 529 23.27 10.20 -7.06
CA CYS A 529 23.95 11.02 -6.06
C CYS A 529 24.70 12.17 -6.72
N LYS A 530 24.11 13.38 -6.72
CA LYS A 530 24.63 14.58 -7.41
C LYS A 530 26.11 14.86 -7.15
N GLN A 531 26.60 14.65 -5.93
CA GLN A 531 28.01 14.94 -5.62
C GLN A 531 28.99 13.96 -6.27
N LEU A 532 28.53 12.76 -6.65
CA LEU A 532 29.33 11.66 -7.16
C LEU A 532 29.20 11.46 -8.68
N ILE A 533 28.55 12.38 -9.37
CA ILE A 533 28.45 12.37 -10.84
C ILE A 533 29.31 13.48 -11.43
N THR A 534 29.77 13.26 -12.65
CA THR A 534 30.40 14.29 -13.48
C THR A 534 29.71 14.34 -14.83
N TYR A 535 29.50 15.55 -15.35
CA TYR A 535 29.00 15.76 -16.70
C TYR A 535 30.18 16.00 -17.64
N SER A 536 30.21 15.31 -18.76
CA SER A 536 31.14 15.57 -19.86
C SER A 536 30.39 15.60 -21.19
N ILE A 537 31.00 16.18 -22.22
CA ILE A 537 30.39 16.26 -23.56
C ILE A 537 31.14 15.29 -24.46
N GLU A 538 30.38 14.46 -25.20
CA GLU A 538 30.90 13.55 -26.21
C GLU A 538 31.26 14.36 -27.47
N PRO A 539 32.56 14.56 -27.78
CA PRO A 539 32.96 15.48 -28.84
C PRO A 539 32.45 15.10 -30.22
N THR A 540 32.23 13.80 -30.46
CA THR A 540 31.76 13.27 -31.74
C THR A 540 30.28 13.54 -32.01
N LEU A 541 29.49 13.78 -30.96
CA LEU A 541 28.04 14.03 -31.03
C LEU A 541 27.68 15.51 -30.81
N CYS A 542 28.65 16.34 -30.42
CA CYS A 542 28.44 17.76 -30.21
C CYS A 542 28.51 18.52 -31.55
N ASP A 543 27.39 19.15 -31.93
CA ASP A 543 27.28 19.99 -33.13
C ASP A 543 27.71 21.45 -32.92
N GLY A 544 28.10 21.81 -31.69
CA GLY A 544 28.54 23.16 -31.34
C GLY A 544 27.43 24.21 -31.43
N CYS A 545 26.16 23.85 -31.22
CA CYS A 545 24.98 24.72 -31.38
C CYS A 545 24.77 25.78 -30.28
N HIS A 546 25.52 25.69 -29.16
CA HIS A 546 25.45 26.55 -27.96
C HIS A 546 24.18 26.44 -27.10
N ALA A 547 23.28 25.50 -27.39
CA ALA A 547 22.08 25.28 -26.57
C ALA A 547 22.41 25.04 -25.08
N CYS A 548 23.41 24.20 -24.80
CA CYS A 548 23.86 23.91 -23.43
C CYS A 548 24.54 25.11 -22.75
N VAL A 549 25.23 25.96 -23.51
CA VAL A 549 25.90 27.17 -22.98
C VAL A 549 24.85 28.16 -22.46
N HIS A 550 23.77 28.36 -23.20
CA HIS A 550 22.71 29.31 -22.82
C HIS A 550 21.94 28.93 -21.56
N VAL A 551 21.82 27.63 -21.25
CA VAL A 551 21.14 27.16 -20.04
C VAL A 551 22.06 27.00 -18.83
N CYS A 552 23.38 27.17 -19.01
CA CYS A 552 24.34 27.02 -17.93
C CYS A 552 24.46 28.31 -17.10
N THR A 553 23.81 28.32 -15.94
CA THR A 553 23.79 29.49 -15.02
C THR A 553 25.13 29.81 -14.38
N THR A 554 26.09 28.87 -14.40
CA THR A 554 27.43 29.06 -13.80
C THR A 554 28.54 29.21 -14.83
N GLU A 555 28.19 29.35 -16.11
CA GLU A 555 29.15 29.50 -17.21
C GLU A 555 30.24 28.40 -17.22
N ALA A 556 29.84 27.18 -16.84
CA ALA A 556 30.71 26.02 -16.75
C ALA A 556 30.98 25.36 -18.11
N ILE A 557 30.23 25.70 -19.16
CA ILE A 557 30.38 25.10 -20.49
C ILE A 557 31.18 26.02 -21.37
N LEU A 558 32.30 25.51 -21.89
CA LEU A 558 33.28 26.23 -22.68
C LEU A 558 33.29 25.69 -24.11
N GLY A 559 33.40 26.57 -25.10
CA GLY A 559 33.64 26.18 -26.49
C GLY A 559 33.02 27.13 -27.51
N GLU A 560 33.67 27.23 -28.67
CA GLU A 560 33.26 28.12 -29.75
C GLU A 560 32.08 27.55 -30.55
N LYS A 561 31.44 28.42 -31.36
CA LYS A 561 30.33 28.02 -32.22
C LYS A 561 30.86 27.05 -33.30
N LYS A 562 30.13 25.95 -33.55
CA LYS A 562 30.54 24.86 -34.46
C LYS A 562 31.78 24.06 -34.02
N ALA A 563 32.21 24.19 -32.76
CA ALA A 563 33.22 23.34 -32.15
C ALA A 563 32.61 22.53 -30.99
N ALA A 564 33.20 21.38 -30.68
CA ALA A 564 32.77 20.58 -29.54
C ALA A 564 32.98 21.35 -28.23
N HIS A 565 31.96 21.39 -27.38
CA HIS A 565 32.02 22.05 -26.08
C HIS A 565 32.62 21.13 -25.02
N THR A 566 33.14 21.72 -23.95
CA THR A 566 33.66 21.03 -22.77
C THR A 566 33.02 21.58 -21.50
N ILE A 567 32.98 20.78 -20.45
CA ILE A 567 32.41 21.17 -19.16
C ILE A 567 33.55 21.33 -18.15
N ASP A 568 33.69 22.52 -17.58
CA ASP A 568 34.56 22.80 -16.46
C ASP A 568 33.93 22.24 -15.17
N ALA A 569 34.52 21.16 -14.66
CA ALA A 569 34.05 20.47 -13.46
C ALA A 569 34.10 21.34 -12.21
N ALA A 570 34.98 22.35 -12.14
CA ALA A 570 35.10 23.22 -10.98
C ALA A 570 33.95 24.23 -10.87
N LYS A 571 33.39 24.66 -12.02
CA LYS A 571 32.24 25.58 -12.08
C LYS A 571 30.89 24.86 -12.16
N CYS A 572 30.88 23.60 -12.55
CA CYS A 572 29.65 22.85 -12.77
C CYS A 572 28.96 22.50 -11.44
N ILE A 573 27.77 23.06 -11.22
CA ILE A 573 26.91 22.71 -10.07
C ILE A 573 26.09 21.44 -10.28
N LYS A 574 26.36 20.70 -11.37
CA LYS A 574 25.76 19.39 -11.66
C LYS A 574 24.23 19.41 -11.73
N CYS A 575 23.67 20.52 -12.23
CA CYS A 575 22.22 20.74 -12.29
C CYS A 575 21.49 19.91 -13.35
N GLY A 576 22.20 19.39 -14.35
CA GLY A 576 21.62 18.57 -15.43
C GLY A 576 20.96 19.34 -16.57
N ALA A 577 20.86 20.67 -16.50
CA ALA A 577 20.21 21.48 -17.54
C ALA A 577 20.79 21.25 -18.96
N CYS A 578 22.10 21.01 -19.07
CA CYS A 578 22.73 20.69 -20.34
C CYS A 578 22.29 19.35 -20.93
N LEU A 579 22.01 18.34 -20.08
CA LEU A 579 21.57 17.03 -20.52
C LEU A 579 20.16 17.06 -21.13
N GLU A 580 19.29 17.96 -20.66
CA GLU A 580 17.91 18.11 -21.13
C GLU A 580 17.81 18.78 -22.51
N VAL A 581 18.70 19.73 -22.80
CA VAL A 581 18.68 20.50 -24.06
C VAL A 581 19.57 19.93 -25.16
N CYS A 582 20.57 19.12 -24.79
CA CYS A 582 21.49 18.52 -25.76
C CYS A 582 20.85 17.33 -26.47
N GLN A 583 21.42 17.01 -27.65
CA GLN A 583 21.04 15.80 -28.37
C GLN A 583 21.26 14.55 -27.50
N PRO A 584 20.46 13.49 -27.68
CA PRO A 584 20.60 12.26 -26.90
C PRO A 584 22.03 11.73 -26.93
N LYS A 585 22.59 11.42 -25.76
CA LYS A 585 23.96 10.93 -25.54
C LYS A 585 25.09 11.94 -25.81
N ALA A 586 24.80 13.18 -26.21
CA ALA A 586 25.84 14.20 -26.41
C ALA A 586 26.42 14.70 -25.08
N VAL A 587 25.65 14.65 -24.00
CA VAL A 587 26.15 14.85 -22.63
C VAL A 587 26.21 13.49 -21.93
N LEU A 588 27.40 13.12 -21.49
CA LEU A 588 27.68 11.92 -20.73
C LEU A 588 27.64 12.25 -19.23
N VAL A 589 27.06 11.35 -18.47
CA VAL A 589 27.07 11.38 -17.00
C VAL A 589 27.86 10.18 -16.53
N THR A 590 28.96 10.43 -15.82
CA THR A 590 29.87 9.39 -15.29
C THR A 590 29.85 9.35 -13.79
#